data_AF-R7ESH3-F1
#
_entry.id   AF-R7ESH3-F1
#
_cell.length_a   1.000
_cell.length_b   1.000
_cell.length_c   1.000
_cell.angle_alpha   90.00
_cell.angle_beta   90.00
_cell.angle_gamma   90.00
#
_symmetry.space_group_name_H-M   'P 1'
#
loop_
_entity.id
_entity.type
_entity.pdbx_description
1 polymer ?
#
loop_
_entity_poly.entity_id
_entity_poly.type
_entity_poly.pdbx_seq_one_letter_code
_entity_poly.pdbx_strand_id
1 'polypeptide(L)'
;MLLAVVCLAAVSLCAEDITDATDFLPADGMITDGDERTVVTYPQGSTLTLKSDDVISAVYIKFDRLPSEWTLSAGGRSVRCGRYGFLHEYCDVAALLGETHEVTLTFDGADTEVCDIFVFSGDDIPDWVQRWEPAEGDADLVLLSTHADDEQLFLLGVLPYYAGEMGYQVQVIYFTNHWAVRDRPHEQLNGLWTVGVTRYPVISELPDGWNGVARDMKNAYRSAVANGFTRDRLVELQVEYLRRFRPQVVVGHDPNGEYGHPQHIINTETLMDALTLAADPTYSEETAADYGVWDVPKTYLHLYGENRITMDWDRPLARFGGKTAYEMSKLGFACHRSQHYTWFSDWLSGARGNYTKATDIKKYSPTEYGLYRTTVGADTGVGGWDFFENLTVRSTETSEIDGSETVPSVGPVRVPARDTAPATEPDSTPTTEPVPDPMTDGQTTAAETLPTADTESETAGTSDNGTKGGTAPATGDERKTAAVFVAAIMIVSLAAAAYAAAVRTGKSGKANNR
;
A
#
# COMPACT_ATOMS: atom_id res chain seq x y z
N MET A 1 -37.90 -3.22 51.07
CA MET A 1 -37.62 -3.57 49.65
C MET A 1 -36.56 -2.61 49.17
N LEU A 2 -35.29 -3.04 49.14
CA LEU A 2 -34.20 -2.29 48.53
C LEU A 2 -33.79 -3.08 47.29
N LEU A 3 -34.03 -2.51 46.11
CA LEU A 3 -33.73 -3.13 44.83
C LEU A 3 -32.22 -2.98 44.59
N ALA A 4 -31.47 -4.08 44.66
CA ALA A 4 -30.08 -4.11 44.25
C ALA A 4 -30.03 -4.10 42.72
N VAL A 5 -29.65 -2.98 42.13
CA VAL A 5 -29.29 -2.89 40.71
C VAL A 5 -27.87 -3.45 40.60
N VAL A 6 -27.77 -4.68 40.11
CA VAL A 6 -26.49 -5.26 39.69
C VAL A 6 -26.20 -4.69 38.31
N CYS A 7 -25.34 -3.68 38.23
CA CYS A 7 -24.68 -3.32 36.98
C CYS A 7 -23.67 -4.43 36.66
N LEU A 8 -24.03 -5.34 35.75
CA LEU A 8 -23.05 -6.18 35.07
C LEU A 8 -22.22 -5.23 34.19
N ALA A 9 -21.01 -4.89 34.65
CA ALA A 9 -19.99 -4.40 33.75
C ALA A 9 -19.61 -5.60 32.86
N ALA A 10 -19.98 -5.55 31.58
CA ALA A 10 -19.40 -6.43 30.59
C ALA A 10 -17.88 -6.13 30.59
N VAL A 11 -17.11 -7.06 31.14
CA VAL A 11 -15.66 -7.06 30.95
C VAL A 11 -15.49 -7.41 29.48
N SER A 12 -15.29 -6.39 28.63
CA SER A 12 -14.77 -6.61 27.30
C SER A 12 -13.39 -7.25 27.49
N LEU A 13 -13.30 -8.55 27.23
CA LEU A 13 -12.00 -9.19 27.11
C LEU A 13 -11.37 -8.61 25.85
N CYS A 14 -10.18 -8.02 26.00
CA CYS A 14 -9.33 -7.68 24.85
C CYS A 14 -9.17 -8.94 24.00
N ALA A 15 -9.11 -8.84 22.67
CA ALA A 15 -8.95 -10.06 21.89
C ALA A 15 -7.59 -10.67 22.19
N GLU A 16 -7.59 -11.93 22.63
CA GLU A 16 -6.36 -12.68 22.84
C GLU A 16 -6.08 -13.46 21.57
N ASP A 17 -4.88 -13.28 21.02
CA ASP A 17 -4.32 -14.16 19.99
C ASP A 17 -4.09 -15.53 20.62
N ILE A 18 -4.94 -16.49 20.26
CA ILE A 18 -4.95 -17.86 20.78
C ILE A 18 -4.37 -18.85 19.76
N THR A 19 -3.65 -18.37 18.75
CA THR A 19 -3.07 -19.21 17.68
C THR A 19 -2.21 -20.33 18.26
N ASP A 20 -1.28 -20.01 19.17
CA ASP A 20 -0.40 -20.98 19.86
C ASP A 20 -1.15 -22.01 20.73
N ALA A 21 -2.36 -21.67 21.17
CA ALA A 21 -3.21 -22.52 22.01
C ALA A 21 -4.25 -23.32 21.21
N THR A 22 -4.36 -23.06 19.90
CA THR A 22 -5.32 -23.70 19.00
C THR A 22 -4.70 -24.92 18.32
N ASP A 23 -5.39 -26.05 18.36
CA ASP A 23 -5.03 -27.24 17.60
C ASP A 23 -5.46 -27.08 16.13
N PHE A 24 -4.47 -27.14 15.23
CA PHE A 24 -4.67 -27.18 13.78
C PHE A 24 -4.66 -28.64 13.30
N LEU A 25 -5.69 -29.07 12.59
CA LEU A 25 -5.88 -30.46 12.17
C LEU A 25 -6.18 -30.55 10.66
N PRO A 26 -5.26 -31.08 9.82
CA PRO A 26 -3.94 -31.60 10.18
C PRO A 26 -2.98 -30.48 10.63
N ALA A 27 -2.06 -30.82 11.53
CA ALA A 27 -1.08 -29.87 12.04
C ALA A 27 0.03 -29.61 11.01
N ASP A 28 0.31 -28.34 10.75
CA ASP A 28 1.49 -27.89 10.01
C ASP A 28 2.01 -26.61 10.69
N GLY A 29 3.29 -26.60 11.06
CA GLY A 29 3.90 -25.46 11.74
C GLY A 29 4.12 -24.26 10.82
N MET A 30 4.13 -24.45 9.49
CA MET A 30 4.36 -23.36 8.55
C MET A 30 3.20 -22.36 8.51
N ILE A 31 1.96 -22.80 8.75
CA ILE A 31 0.78 -21.90 8.73
C ILE A 31 0.56 -21.16 10.05
N THR A 32 1.52 -21.19 10.97
CA THR A 32 1.44 -20.53 12.28
C THR A 32 2.78 -19.92 12.71
N ASP A 33 3.75 -19.79 11.79
CA ASP A 33 5.11 -19.34 12.11
C ASP A 33 5.32 -17.81 12.02
N GLY A 34 4.29 -17.05 11.60
CA GLY A 34 4.38 -15.60 11.46
C GLY A 34 5.09 -15.14 10.18
N ASP A 35 5.42 -16.04 9.23
CA ASP A 35 6.24 -15.73 8.06
C ASP A 35 5.48 -15.91 6.73
N GLU A 36 5.18 -14.79 6.05
CA GLU A 36 4.52 -14.77 4.72
C GLU A 36 5.32 -15.50 3.61
N ARG A 37 6.55 -15.95 3.89
CA ARG A 37 7.40 -16.68 2.93
C ARG A 37 7.19 -18.19 2.97
N THR A 38 6.74 -18.76 4.08
CA THR A 38 6.43 -20.18 4.21
C THR A 38 5.02 -20.43 3.64
N VAL A 39 4.81 -21.61 3.03
CA VAL A 39 3.56 -21.93 2.33
C VAL A 39 3.21 -23.38 2.52
N VAL A 40 1.94 -23.63 2.78
CA VAL A 40 1.31 -24.95 2.67
C VAL A 40 0.27 -24.92 1.56
N THR A 41 0.39 -25.86 0.63
CA THR A 41 -0.60 -26.07 -0.43
C THR A 41 -1.64 -27.09 0.04
N TYR A 42 -2.89 -26.66 0.09
CA TYR A 42 -4.06 -27.50 0.34
C TYR A 42 -4.70 -27.85 -1.00
N PRO A 43 -4.68 -29.13 -1.43
CA PRO A 43 -5.38 -29.56 -2.63
C PRO A 43 -6.87 -29.27 -2.56
N GLN A 44 -7.53 -29.11 -3.72
CA GLN A 44 -8.98 -28.95 -3.79
C GLN A 44 -9.72 -30.00 -2.93
N GLY A 45 -10.67 -29.53 -2.11
CA GLY A 45 -11.47 -30.33 -1.20
C GLY A 45 -10.80 -30.64 0.14
N SER A 46 -9.60 -30.11 0.37
CA SER A 46 -8.94 -30.21 1.67
C SER A 46 -9.72 -29.49 2.76
N THR A 47 -9.59 -30.00 3.99
CA THR A 47 -10.16 -29.40 5.19
C THR A 47 -9.07 -29.12 6.20
N LEU A 48 -9.21 -28.01 6.91
CA LEU A 48 -8.40 -27.64 8.07
C LEU A 48 -9.35 -27.34 9.22
N THR A 49 -9.24 -28.08 10.32
CA THR A 49 -10.06 -27.87 11.51
C THR A 49 -9.23 -27.21 12.60
N LEU A 50 -9.76 -26.12 13.15
CA LEU A 50 -9.21 -25.35 14.25
C LEU A 50 -10.01 -25.69 15.51
N LYS A 51 -9.34 -26.15 16.58
CA LYS A 51 -9.98 -26.45 17.88
C LYS A 51 -9.26 -25.74 19.01
N SER A 52 -10.01 -25.09 19.89
CA SER A 52 -9.45 -24.40 21.05
C SER A 52 -10.32 -24.63 22.29
N ASP A 53 -9.69 -24.65 23.47
CA ASP A 53 -10.41 -24.61 24.75
C ASP A 53 -11.09 -23.24 24.96
N ASP A 54 -10.56 -22.19 24.35
CA ASP A 54 -11.14 -20.84 24.33
C ASP A 54 -12.12 -20.68 23.17
N VAL A 55 -13.04 -19.72 23.28
CA VAL A 55 -13.99 -19.41 22.21
C VAL A 55 -13.24 -18.78 21.03
N ILE A 56 -13.44 -19.31 19.84
CA ILE A 56 -12.92 -18.78 18.58
C ILE A 56 -13.89 -17.68 18.11
N SER A 57 -13.47 -16.42 18.22
CA SER A 57 -14.26 -15.27 17.77
C SER A 57 -13.91 -14.84 16.35
N ALA A 58 -12.66 -15.00 15.93
CA ALA A 58 -12.23 -14.65 14.58
C ALA A 58 -11.09 -15.54 14.07
N VAL A 59 -11.01 -15.63 12.75
CA VAL A 59 -9.90 -16.27 12.02
C VAL A 59 -9.40 -15.27 10.98
N TYR A 60 -8.08 -15.07 10.93
CA TYR A 60 -7.42 -14.24 9.93
C TYR A 60 -6.44 -15.09 9.13
N ILE A 61 -6.59 -15.11 7.81
CA ILE A 61 -5.84 -15.99 6.91
C ILE A 61 -5.01 -15.13 5.95
N LYS A 62 -3.76 -15.52 5.76
CA LYS A 62 -2.88 -14.99 4.71
C LYS A 62 -2.64 -16.07 3.65
N PHE A 63 -3.09 -15.82 2.44
CA PHE A 63 -2.90 -16.67 1.26
C PHE A 63 -1.71 -16.20 0.44
N ASP A 64 -0.91 -17.12 -0.12
CA ASP A 64 0.22 -16.77 -1.01
C ASP A 64 -0.25 -16.31 -2.40
N ARG A 65 -1.42 -16.80 -2.81
CA ARG A 65 -2.04 -16.56 -4.11
C ARG A 65 -3.50 -16.20 -3.91
N LEU A 66 -4.05 -15.49 -4.89
CA LEU A 66 -5.46 -15.08 -4.87
C LEU A 66 -6.32 -16.33 -4.65
N PRO A 67 -7.01 -16.45 -3.51
CA PRO A 67 -7.72 -17.67 -3.17
C PRO A 67 -8.96 -17.81 -4.05
N SER A 68 -9.34 -19.06 -4.34
CA SER A 68 -10.72 -19.34 -4.74
C SER A 68 -11.64 -19.18 -3.53
N GLU A 69 -12.94 -19.02 -3.78
CA GLU A 69 -13.90 -19.07 -2.69
C GLU A 69 -13.82 -20.41 -1.92
N TRP A 70 -13.89 -20.31 -0.60
CA TRP A 70 -13.77 -21.42 0.35
C TRP A 70 -14.92 -21.37 1.36
N THR A 71 -15.07 -22.40 2.19
CA THR A 71 -16.18 -22.52 3.13
C THR A 71 -15.69 -22.51 4.57
N LEU A 72 -16.27 -21.67 5.42
CA LEU A 72 -16.05 -21.66 6.87
C LEU A 72 -17.27 -22.27 7.56
N SER A 73 -17.06 -23.25 8.44
CA SER A 73 -18.15 -23.98 9.09
C SER A 73 -17.94 -24.17 10.59
N ALA A 74 -19.02 -24.06 11.37
CA ALA A 74 -19.05 -24.37 12.80
C ALA A 74 -20.49 -24.64 13.25
N GLY A 75 -20.67 -25.54 14.23
CA GLY A 75 -21.99 -25.76 14.87
C GLY A 75 -23.12 -26.15 13.89
N GLY A 76 -22.80 -26.79 12.76
CA GLY A 76 -23.76 -27.15 11.71
C GLY A 76 -24.18 -26.00 10.79
N ARG A 77 -23.54 -24.83 10.89
CA ARG A 77 -23.66 -23.69 9.98
C ARG A 77 -22.43 -23.60 9.10
N SER A 78 -22.61 -23.01 7.92
CA SER A 78 -21.53 -22.80 6.94
C SER A 78 -21.75 -21.49 6.20
N VAL A 79 -20.68 -20.76 5.93
CA VAL A 79 -20.66 -19.54 5.12
C VAL A 79 -19.59 -19.64 4.03
N ARG A 80 -19.84 -19.01 2.88
CA ARG A 80 -18.84 -18.88 1.81
C ARG A 80 -17.97 -17.66 2.07
N CYS A 81 -16.66 -17.87 2.03
CA CYS A 81 -15.60 -16.89 2.19
C CYS A 81 -14.77 -16.80 0.90
N GLY A 82 -13.85 -15.86 0.81
CA GLY A 82 -12.96 -15.68 -0.35
C GLY A 82 -13.64 -15.05 -1.58
N ARG A 83 -14.87 -14.55 -1.47
CA ARG A 83 -15.64 -13.96 -2.59
C ARG A 83 -14.88 -12.86 -3.32
N TYR A 84 -14.10 -12.08 -2.58
CA TYR A 84 -13.33 -10.96 -3.12
C TYR A 84 -11.88 -11.32 -3.45
N GLY A 85 -11.44 -12.55 -3.17
CA GLY A 85 -10.09 -13.02 -3.46
C GLY A 85 -8.99 -12.25 -2.72
N PHE A 86 -9.25 -11.79 -1.49
CA PHE A 86 -8.24 -11.09 -0.71
C PHE A 86 -7.11 -12.05 -0.32
N LEU A 87 -5.86 -11.61 -0.47
CA LEU A 87 -4.72 -12.39 0.05
C LEU A 87 -4.73 -12.41 1.57
N HIS A 88 -5.18 -11.33 2.20
CA HIS A 88 -5.31 -11.21 3.64
C HIS A 88 -6.80 -11.14 3.99
N GLU A 89 -7.38 -12.21 4.52
CA GLU A 89 -8.81 -12.31 4.75
C GLU A 89 -9.12 -12.47 6.24
N TYR A 90 -9.91 -11.53 6.78
CA TYR A 90 -10.45 -11.59 8.15
C TYR A 90 -11.87 -12.15 8.13
N CYS A 91 -12.14 -13.13 8.98
CA CYS A 91 -13.44 -13.74 9.19
C CYS A 91 -13.89 -13.56 10.65
N ASP A 92 -14.97 -12.81 10.86
CA ASP A 92 -15.65 -12.69 12.16
C ASP A 92 -16.49 -13.95 12.41
N VAL A 93 -15.88 -14.98 13.00
CA VAL A 93 -16.50 -16.28 13.26
C VAL A 93 -17.72 -16.11 14.17
N ALA A 94 -17.61 -15.30 15.22
CA ALA A 94 -18.70 -15.08 16.17
C ALA A 94 -19.92 -14.47 15.48
N ALA A 95 -19.73 -13.46 14.62
CA ALA A 95 -20.83 -12.86 13.86
C ALA A 95 -21.39 -13.79 12.78
N LEU A 96 -20.54 -14.54 12.07
CA LEU A 96 -20.93 -15.37 10.93
C LEU A 96 -21.57 -16.70 11.34
N LEU A 97 -21.05 -17.33 12.39
CA LEU A 97 -21.38 -18.72 12.77
C LEU A 97 -21.90 -18.84 14.20
N GLY A 98 -21.63 -17.85 15.06
CA GLY A 98 -21.91 -17.88 16.50
C GLY A 98 -20.70 -18.35 17.31
N GLU A 99 -20.79 -18.24 18.65
CA GLU A 99 -19.75 -18.71 19.55
C GLU A 99 -19.45 -20.20 19.35
N THR A 100 -18.17 -20.54 19.14
CA THR A 100 -17.72 -21.91 18.90
C THR A 100 -16.31 -22.13 19.42
N HIS A 101 -15.99 -23.38 19.71
CA HIS A 101 -14.64 -23.85 20.08
C HIS A 101 -13.99 -24.67 18.95
N GLU A 102 -14.73 -24.88 17.86
CA GLU A 102 -14.30 -25.65 16.70
C GLU A 102 -14.81 -25.00 15.41
N VAL A 103 -13.90 -24.80 14.47
CA VAL A 103 -14.15 -24.22 13.16
C VAL A 103 -13.47 -25.09 12.10
N THR A 104 -14.14 -25.32 10.98
CA THR A 104 -13.56 -26.02 9.82
C THR A 104 -13.52 -25.09 8.62
N LEU A 105 -12.32 -24.93 8.06
CA LEU A 105 -12.08 -24.31 6.76
C LEU A 105 -12.08 -25.44 5.71
N THR A 106 -12.84 -25.26 4.64
CA THR A 106 -12.89 -26.19 3.50
C THR A 106 -12.52 -25.46 2.21
N PHE A 107 -11.45 -25.91 1.56
CA PHE A 107 -10.94 -25.31 0.33
C PHE A 107 -11.56 -26.00 -0.90
N ASP A 108 -12.84 -25.72 -1.16
CA ASP A 108 -13.65 -26.44 -2.18
C ASP A 108 -13.35 -26.05 -3.64
N GLY A 109 -12.77 -24.87 -3.86
CA GLY A 109 -12.62 -24.27 -5.19
C GLY A 109 -11.48 -24.87 -6.03
N ALA A 110 -10.25 -24.46 -5.73
CA ALA A 110 -9.02 -24.94 -6.36
C ALA A 110 -7.96 -25.17 -5.28
N ASP A 111 -6.79 -25.66 -5.68
CA ASP A 111 -5.63 -25.74 -4.78
C ASP A 111 -5.38 -24.37 -4.15
N THR A 112 -5.25 -24.35 -2.82
CA THR A 112 -5.16 -23.13 -2.03
C THR A 112 -3.82 -23.09 -1.31
N GLU A 113 -3.07 -22.01 -1.50
CA GLU A 113 -1.77 -21.78 -0.88
C GLU A 113 -1.92 -20.82 0.29
N VAL A 114 -1.63 -21.30 1.50
CA VAL A 114 -1.76 -20.55 2.75
C VAL A 114 -0.37 -20.30 3.32
N CYS A 115 -0.08 -19.05 3.65
CA CYS A 115 1.13 -18.66 4.36
C CYS A 115 0.93 -18.73 5.87
N ASP A 116 -0.18 -18.19 6.38
CA ASP A 116 -0.38 -18.05 7.83
C ASP A 116 -1.86 -18.00 8.20
N ILE A 117 -2.18 -18.46 9.41
CA ILE A 117 -3.51 -18.40 10.01
C ILE A 117 -3.38 -17.99 11.47
N PHE A 118 -4.08 -16.91 11.82
CA PHE A 118 -4.20 -16.42 13.18
C PHE A 118 -5.62 -16.66 13.71
N VAL A 119 -5.72 -17.04 14.98
CA VAL A 119 -6.98 -17.34 15.65
C VAL A 119 -7.12 -16.44 16.86
N PHE A 120 -8.26 -15.77 16.97
CA PHE A 120 -8.53 -14.83 18.05
C PHE A 120 -9.72 -15.28 18.88
N SER A 121 -9.67 -14.94 20.16
CA SER A 121 -10.82 -14.97 21.08
C SER A 121 -11.20 -13.54 21.46
N GLY A 122 -12.47 -13.26 21.77
CA GLY A 122 -12.95 -11.91 22.13
C GLY A 122 -13.15 -10.94 20.95
N ASP A 123 -13.57 -9.71 21.24
CA ASP A 123 -14.08 -8.76 20.23
C ASP A 123 -13.07 -7.65 19.84
N ASP A 124 -12.03 -7.44 20.64
CA ASP A 124 -11.07 -6.32 20.47
C ASP A 124 -9.86 -6.73 19.63
N ILE A 125 -10.11 -6.94 18.34
CA ILE A 125 -9.12 -7.45 17.37
C ILE A 125 -7.94 -6.47 17.20
N PRO A 126 -6.68 -6.94 17.22
CA PRO A 126 -5.52 -6.07 17.06
C PRO A 126 -5.50 -5.27 15.76
N ASP A 127 -5.03 -4.02 15.83
CA ASP A 127 -4.98 -3.08 14.68
C ASP A 127 -4.15 -3.56 13.49
N TRP A 128 -3.23 -4.51 13.67
CA TRP A 128 -2.44 -5.07 12.57
C TRP A 128 -3.22 -6.07 11.70
N VAL A 129 -4.34 -6.58 12.20
CA VAL A 129 -5.22 -7.51 11.46
C VAL A 129 -5.98 -6.75 10.39
N GLN A 130 -5.79 -7.17 9.14
CA GLN A 130 -6.32 -6.46 7.99
C GLN A 130 -7.77 -6.85 7.73
N ARG A 131 -8.66 -5.86 7.88
CA ARG A 131 -10.10 -5.98 7.68
C ARG A 131 -10.48 -5.18 6.43
N TRP A 132 -10.19 -5.76 5.27
CA TRP A 132 -10.35 -5.10 3.99
C TRP A 132 -11.81 -4.92 3.60
N GLU A 133 -12.13 -3.71 3.14
CA GLU A 133 -13.36 -3.39 2.43
C GLU A 133 -13.18 -3.69 0.93
N PRO A 134 -14.19 -4.25 0.25
CA PRO A 134 -14.14 -4.46 -1.20
C PRO A 134 -13.91 -3.17 -1.99
N ALA A 135 -13.24 -3.31 -3.15
CA ALA A 135 -13.09 -2.23 -4.13
C ALA A 135 -14.41 -1.97 -4.87
N GLU A 136 -15.40 -1.42 -4.17
CA GLU A 136 -16.77 -1.21 -4.67
C GLU A 136 -17.28 0.21 -4.40
N GLY A 137 -18.17 0.69 -5.25
CA GLY A 137 -18.78 2.02 -5.13
C GLY A 137 -17.83 3.17 -5.44
N ASP A 138 -18.32 4.37 -5.17
CA ASP A 138 -17.63 5.61 -5.49
C ASP A 138 -16.39 5.84 -4.62
N ALA A 139 -15.40 6.52 -5.18
CA ALA A 139 -14.20 6.98 -4.49
C ALA A 139 -14.16 8.52 -4.46
N ASP A 140 -13.79 9.13 -3.34
CA ASP A 140 -13.48 10.56 -3.32
C ASP A 140 -12.16 10.81 -4.09
N LEU A 141 -11.18 9.94 -3.88
CA LEU A 141 -9.87 9.98 -4.52
C LEU A 141 -9.49 8.63 -5.10
N VAL A 142 -9.01 8.61 -6.35
CA VAL A 142 -8.28 7.48 -6.93
C VAL A 142 -6.79 7.82 -6.97
N LEU A 143 -5.95 6.96 -6.39
CA LEU A 143 -4.50 7.04 -6.48
C LEU A 143 -4.00 5.98 -7.47
N LEU A 144 -3.36 6.42 -8.55
CA LEU A 144 -2.82 5.54 -9.60
C LEU A 144 -1.33 5.32 -9.39
N SER A 145 -0.99 4.28 -8.65
CA SER A 145 0.39 3.84 -8.40
C SER A 145 0.86 2.95 -9.56
N THR A 146 2.13 3.06 -10.01
CA THR A 146 2.62 2.14 -11.05
C THR A 146 3.05 0.79 -10.48
N HIS A 147 3.92 0.78 -9.47
CA HIS A 147 4.44 -0.43 -8.81
C HIS A 147 4.08 -0.47 -7.32
N ALA A 148 4.32 -1.62 -6.69
CA ALA A 148 4.13 -1.82 -5.26
C ALA A 148 5.24 -1.16 -4.42
N ASP A 149 5.09 0.12 -4.10
CA ASP A 149 5.96 0.96 -3.23
C ASP A 149 5.82 2.44 -3.60
N ASP A 150 5.56 2.74 -4.88
CA ASP A 150 5.43 4.09 -5.45
C ASP A 150 4.47 5.00 -4.64
N GLU A 151 3.40 4.43 -4.08
CA GLU A 151 2.42 5.11 -3.22
C GLU A 151 2.99 5.56 -1.86
N GLN A 152 4.05 4.89 -1.39
CA GLN A 152 4.80 5.23 -0.19
C GLN A 152 6.05 6.07 -0.51
N LEU A 153 6.38 6.23 -1.80
CA LEU A 153 7.54 6.95 -2.30
C LEU A 153 7.14 8.24 -3.00
N PHE A 154 7.00 8.25 -4.32
CA PHE A 154 6.73 9.48 -5.09
C PHE A 154 5.39 10.11 -4.74
N LEU A 155 4.40 9.29 -4.40
CA LEU A 155 3.07 9.76 -4.01
C LEU A 155 2.88 9.76 -2.48
N LEU A 156 3.98 9.79 -1.72
CA LEU A 156 3.94 9.76 -0.26
C LEU A 156 3.11 10.91 0.31
N GLY A 157 2.60 10.69 1.52
CA GLY A 157 1.75 11.65 2.22
C GLY A 157 0.28 11.61 1.80
N VAL A 158 -0.03 11.27 0.54
CA VAL A 158 -1.42 11.25 0.03
C VAL A 158 -2.30 10.27 0.79
N LEU A 159 -1.88 9.00 0.91
CA LEU A 159 -2.65 7.95 1.58
C LEU A 159 -2.82 8.19 3.09
N PRO A 160 -1.77 8.43 3.88
CA PRO A 160 -1.94 8.67 5.31
C PRO A 160 -2.76 9.94 5.59
N TYR A 161 -2.72 10.96 4.73
CA TYR A 161 -3.57 12.13 4.90
C TYR A 161 -5.03 11.84 4.51
N TYR A 162 -5.30 11.47 3.26
CA TYR A 162 -6.69 11.39 2.78
C TYR A 162 -7.43 10.12 3.21
N ALA A 163 -6.80 8.95 3.13
CA ALA A 163 -7.43 7.70 3.58
C ALA A 163 -7.36 7.57 5.10
N GLY A 164 -6.17 7.76 5.66
CA GLY A 164 -5.91 7.61 7.08
C GLY A 164 -6.59 8.69 7.92
N GLU A 165 -6.04 9.90 7.92
CA GLU A 165 -6.47 11.01 8.80
C GLU A 165 -7.89 11.48 8.47
N MET A 166 -8.17 11.77 7.20
CA MET A 166 -9.44 12.37 6.78
C MET A 166 -10.57 11.34 6.62
N GLY A 167 -10.25 10.05 6.53
CA GLY A 167 -11.24 8.97 6.38
C GLY A 167 -11.98 8.98 5.03
N TYR A 168 -11.37 9.57 3.99
CA TYR A 168 -11.99 9.63 2.66
C TYR A 168 -12.01 8.25 2.01
N GLN A 169 -12.96 8.05 1.11
CA GLN A 169 -13.07 6.85 0.31
C GLN A 169 -12.01 6.86 -0.78
N VAL A 170 -10.81 6.37 -0.45
CA VAL A 170 -9.67 6.31 -1.37
C VAL A 170 -9.59 4.94 -2.03
N GLN A 171 -9.58 4.89 -3.36
CA GLN A 171 -9.28 3.69 -4.12
C GLN A 171 -7.85 3.75 -4.65
N VAL A 172 -7.00 2.83 -4.19
CA VAL A 172 -5.66 2.64 -4.75
C VAL A 172 -5.73 1.67 -5.91
N ILE A 173 -5.11 2.01 -7.03
CA ILE A 173 -5.02 1.16 -8.22
C ILE A 173 -3.55 1.05 -8.62
N TYR A 174 -3.10 -0.17 -8.81
CA TYR A 174 -1.76 -0.47 -9.30
C TYR A 174 -1.82 -0.80 -10.79
N PHE A 175 -1.06 -0.02 -11.57
CA PHE A 175 -0.95 -0.21 -13.02
C PHE A 175 -0.27 -1.52 -13.39
N THR A 176 0.63 -2.01 -12.53
CA THR A 176 1.30 -3.31 -12.68
C THR A 176 1.05 -4.22 -11.49
N ASN A 177 1.18 -5.53 -11.69
CA ASN A 177 1.26 -6.50 -10.61
C ASN A 177 2.68 -7.03 -10.40
N HIS A 178 2.87 -7.62 -9.23
CA HIS A 178 4.10 -8.32 -8.86
C HIS A 178 3.82 -9.77 -8.46
N TRP A 179 2.85 -10.43 -9.09
CA TRP A 179 2.48 -11.82 -8.76
C TRP A 179 3.63 -12.82 -8.92
N ALA A 180 4.62 -12.50 -9.76
CA ALA A 180 5.82 -13.32 -9.95
C ALA A 180 6.83 -13.22 -8.78
N VAL A 181 6.69 -12.24 -7.89
CA VAL A 181 7.59 -12.03 -6.74
C VAL A 181 6.75 -12.16 -5.47
N ARG A 182 6.76 -13.36 -4.88
CA ARG A 182 5.88 -13.78 -3.77
C ARG A 182 5.69 -12.74 -2.66
N ASP A 183 6.78 -12.15 -2.20
CA ASP A 183 6.74 -11.21 -1.06
C ASP A 183 6.06 -9.88 -1.41
N ARG A 184 6.17 -9.40 -2.66
CA ARG A 184 5.76 -8.02 -3.02
C ARG A 184 4.26 -7.73 -2.83
N PRO A 185 3.32 -8.62 -3.19
CA PRO A 185 1.91 -8.42 -2.86
C PRO A 185 1.61 -8.30 -1.36
N HIS A 186 2.29 -9.09 -0.51
CA HIS A 186 2.11 -8.99 0.93
C HIS A 186 2.68 -7.67 1.48
N GLU A 187 3.87 -7.29 1.02
CA GLU A 187 4.49 -6.00 1.36
C GLU A 187 3.60 -4.82 0.98
N GLN A 188 2.97 -4.87 -0.20
CA GLN A 188 2.00 -3.89 -0.69
C GLN A 188 0.80 -3.75 0.25
N LEU A 189 0.13 -4.86 0.59
CA LEU A 189 -1.03 -4.83 1.48
C LEU A 189 -0.65 -4.35 2.89
N ASN A 190 0.49 -4.80 3.40
CA ASN A 190 1.03 -4.37 4.69
C ASN A 190 1.33 -2.86 4.69
N GLY A 191 1.91 -2.33 3.62
CA GLY A 191 2.20 -0.90 3.47
C GLY A 191 0.93 -0.05 3.43
N LEU A 192 -0.06 -0.45 2.63
CA LEU A 192 -1.37 0.21 2.55
C LEU A 192 -2.10 0.23 3.89
N TRP A 193 -2.19 -0.92 4.56
CA TRP A 193 -2.87 -1.02 5.85
C TRP A 193 -2.18 -0.15 6.91
N THR A 194 -0.85 -0.15 6.94
CA THR A 194 -0.04 0.66 7.88
C THR A 194 -0.35 2.15 7.77
N VAL A 195 -0.62 2.66 6.57
CA VAL A 195 -0.94 4.07 6.34
C VAL A 195 -2.44 4.38 6.40
N GLY A 196 -3.26 3.43 6.85
CA GLY A 196 -4.68 3.62 7.11
C GLY A 196 -5.60 3.42 5.91
N VAL A 197 -5.14 2.78 4.83
CA VAL A 197 -6.02 2.36 3.73
C VAL A 197 -6.76 1.09 4.15
N THR A 198 -8.08 1.11 4.08
CA THR A 198 -8.95 -0.03 4.42
C THR A 198 -9.67 -0.62 3.21
N ARG A 199 -9.75 0.11 2.09
CA ARG A 199 -10.30 -0.39 0.84
C ARG A 199 -9.26 -1.18 0.06
N TYR A 200 -9.60 -2.40 -0.34
CA TYR A 200 -8.67 -3.30 -1.03
C TYR A 200 -8.18 -2.68 -2.36
N PRO A 201 -6.88 -2.78 -2.68
CA PRO A 201 -6.37 -2.21 -3.92
C PRO A 201 -6.88 -2.97 -5.15
N VAL A 202 -7.05 -2.26 -6.26
CA VAL A 202 -7.22 -2.88 -7.58
C VAL A 202 -5.84 -3.06 -8.19
N ILE A 203 -5.50 -4.28 -8.59
CA ILE A 203 -4.19 -4.61 -9.15
C ILE A 203 -4.39 -5.10 -10.58
N SER A 204 -3.83 -4.38 -11.54
CA SER A 204 -3.88 -4.72 -12.97
C SER A 204 -3.23 -6.07 -13.26
N GLU A 205 -3.72 -6.79 -14.26
CA GLU A 205 -3.13 -8.05 -14.73
C GLU A 205 -1.84 -7.84 -15.54
N LEU A 206 -1.49 -6.60 -15.90
CA LEU A 206 -0.21 -6.27 -16.50
C LEU A 206 0.93 -6.52 -15.50
N PRO A 207 1.90 -7.42 -15.76
CA PRO A 207 3.03 -7.59 -14.85
C PRO A 207 4.03 -6.42 -14.95
N ASP A 208 4.79 -6.21 -13.87
CA ASP A 208 6.02 -5.43 -13.92
C ASP A 208 6.99 -6.02 -14.96
N GLY A 209 7.50 -5.18 -15.84
CA GLY A 209 8.11 -5.59 -17.09
C GLY A 209 9.31 -4.76 -17.50
N TRP A 210 9.86 -3.95 -16.60
CA TRP A 210 11.05 -3.16 -16.89
C TRP A 210 12.34 -4.00 -16.82
N ASN A 211 13.19 -3.87 -17.83
CA ASN A 211 14.44 -4.62 -17.93
C ASN A 211 15.64 -3.90 -17.28
N GLY A 212 15.41 -2.84 -16.51
CA GLY A 212 16.44 -2.06 -15.80
C GLY A 212 17.31 -1.15 -16.68
N VAL A 213 17.19 -1.20 -18.02
CA VAL A 213 18.09 -0.49 -18.95
C VAL A 213 17.34 0.45 -19.88
N ALA A 214 16.25 -0.02 -20.47
CA ALA A 214 15.50 0.74 -21.45
C ALA A 214 14.57 1.75 -20.79
N ARG A 215 14.81 3.05 -20.96
CA ARG A 215 13.99 4.13 -20.36
C ARG A 215 12.98 4.75 -21.32
N ASP A 216 12.76 4.14 -22.48
CA ASP A 216 11.82 4.65 -23.48
C ASP A 216 10.46 3.94 -23.45
N MET A 217 9.44 4.68 -23.85
CA MET A 217 8.04 4.26 -23.93
C MET A 217 7.84 3.04 -24.86
N LYS A 218 8.64 2.92 -25.92
CA LYS A 218 8.52 1.83 -26.90
C LYS A 218 8.84 0.48 -26.25
N ASN A 219 9.79 0.45 -25.32
CA ASN A 219 10.13 -0.77 -24.59
C ASN A 219 9.06 -1.15 -23.57
N ALA A 220 8.47 -0.18 -22.84
CA ALA A 220 7.34 -0.46 -21.96
C ALA A 220 6.14 -1.03 -22.72
N TYR A 221 5.76 -0.43 -23.86
CA TYR A 221 4.67 -0.98 -24.68
C TYR A 221 5.00 -2.35 -25.29
N ARG A 222 6.26 -2.62 -25.65
CA ARG A 222 6.65 -3.98 -26.10
C ARG A 222 6.45 -5.01 -24.98
N SER A 223 6.83 -4.66 -23.75
CA SER A 223 6.64 -5.51 -22.58
C SER A 223 5.16 -5.74 -22.28
N ALA A 224 4.34 -4.68 -22.34
CA ALA A 224 2.90 -4.78 -22.18
C ALA A 224 2.25 -5.68 -23.25
N VAL A 225 2.59 -5.50 -24.52
CA VAL A 225 2.05 -6.31 -25.63
C VAL A 225 2.46 -7.77 -25.51
N ALA A 226 3.68 -8.06 -25.03
CA ALA A 226 4.12 -9.43 -24.78
C ALA A 226 3.26 -10.14 -23.69
N ASN A 227 2.61 -9.36 -22.83
CA ASN A 227 1.68 -9.82 -21.79
C ASN A 227 0.20 -9.63 -22.18
N GLY A 228 -0.10 -9.36 -23.45
CA GLY A 228 -1.47 -9.23 -23.94
C GLY A 228 -2.10 -7.83 -23.81
N PHE A 229 -1.32 -6.81 -23.41
CA PHE A 229 -1.80 -5.45 -23.22
C PHE A 229 -1.35 -4.53 -24.36
N THR A 230 -2.24 -4.24 -25.30
CA THR A 230 -2.04 -3.16 -26.27
C THR A 230 -2.22 -1.80 -25.59
N ARG A 231 -1.72 -0.72 -26.21
CA ARG A 231 -1.99 0.64 -25.73
C ARG A 231 -3.49 0.91 -25.59
N ASP A 232 -4.28 0.52 -26.60
CA ASP A 232 -5.73 0.74 -26.58
C ASP A 232 -6.40 0.00 -25.42
N ARG A 233 -5.94 -1.22 -25.10
CA ARG A 233 -6.44 -1.96 -23.93
C ARG A 233 -6.07 -1.28 -22.61
N LEU A 234 -4.89 -0.67 -22.52
CA LEU A 234 -4.47 0.06 -21.32
C LEU A 234 -5.30 1.35 -21.14
N VAL A 235 -5.58 2.08 -22.22
CA VAL A 235 -6.48 3.24 -22.19
C VAL A 235 -7.89 2.81 -21.78
N GLU A 236 -8.42 1.74 -22.36
CA GLU A 236 -9.74 1.20 -22.00
C GLU A 236 -9.80 0.79 -20.52
N LEU A 237 -8.76 0.16 -20.00
CA LEU A 237 -8.66 -0.23 -18.60
C LEU A 237 -8.69 0.99 -17.66
N GLN A 238 -7.96 2.05 -18.00
CA GLN A 238 -8.02 3.31 -17.25
C GLN A 238 -9.42 3.95 -17.32
N VAL A 239 -10.07 3.93 -18.49
CA VAL A 239 -11.47 4.39 -18.65
C VAL A 239 -12.41 3.60 -17.74
N GLU A 240 -12.26 2.27 -17.71
CA GLU A 240 -13.05 1.40 -16.83
C GLU A 240 -12.87 1.82 -15.36
N TYR A 241 -11.64 2.05 -14.90
CA TYR A 241 -11.38 2.50 -13.53
C TYR A 241 -12.05 3.84 -13.21
N LEU A 242 -11.93 4.83 -14.10
CA LEU A 242 -12.55 6.15 -13.91
C LEU A 242 -14.07 6.07 -13.87
N ARG A 243 -14.69 5.24 -14.73
CA ARG A 243 -16.14 5.04 -14.76
C ARG A 243 -16.64 4.23 -13.58
N ARG A 244 -15.94 3.17 -13.20
CA ARG A 244 -16.31 2.27 -12.10
C ARG A 244 -16.28 2.97 -10.74
N PHE A 245 -15.23 3.74 -10.46
CA PHE A 245 -15.04 4.39 -9.15
C PHE A 245 -15.51 5.85 -9.12
N ARG A 246 -15.80 6.43 -10.29
CA ARG A 246 -16.28 7.81 -10.45
C ARG A 246 -15.54 8.82 -9.56
N PRO A 247 -14.19 8.88 -9.56
CA PRO A 247 -13.44 9.67 -8.59
C PRO A 247 -13.72 11.17 -8.72
N GLN A 248 -13.77 11.89 -7.59
CA GLN A 248 -13.75 13.37 -7.60
C GLN A 248 -12.35 13.89 -7.91
N VAL A 249 -11.34 13.24 -7.35
CA VAL A 249 -9.92 13.54 -7.52
C VAL A 249 -9.18 12.31 -8.04
N VAL A 250 -8.33 12.49 -9.04
CA VAL A 250 -7.33 11.50 -9.45
C VAL A 250 -5.94 12.05 -9.16
N VAL A 251 -5.06 11.24 -8.58
CA VAL A 251 -3.64 11.55 -8.39
C VAL A 251 -2.80 10.49 -9.10
N GLY A 252 -1.87 10.94 -9.94
CA GLY A 252 -0.97 10.07 -10.69
C GLY A 252 0.47 10.58 -10.76
N HIS A 253 1.30 9.83 -11.48
CA HIS A 253 2.73 10.09 -11.64
C HIS A 253 3.05 11.28 -12.56
N ASP A 254 4.29 11.72 -12.51
CA ASP A 254 4.88 12.66 -13.48
C ASP A 254 4.80 12.08 -14.92
N PRO A 255 4.40 12.88 -15.93
CA PRO A 255 4.44 12.47 -17.34
C PRO A 255 5.81 11.99 -17.84
N ASN A 256 6.92 12.44 -17.23
CA ASN A 256 8.26 11.95 -17.57
C ASN A 256 8.65 10.68 -16.80
N GLY A 257 7.74 10.11 -16.01
CA GLY A 257 7.92 8.87 -15.30
C GLY A 257 8.85 8.99 -14.09
N GLU A 258 8.76 10.11 -13.37
CA GLU A 258 9.56 10.38 -12.18
C GLU A 258 11.05 10.44 -12.50
N TYR A 259 11.77 9.36 -12.21
CA TYR A 259 13.18 9.17 -12.55
C TYR A 259 13.39 8.64 -13.99
N GLY A 260 12.38 8.74 -14.85
CA GLY A 260 12.39 8.24 -16.22
C GLY A 260 11.99 6.77 -16.33
N HIS A 261 11.20 6.24 -15.40
CA HIS A 261 10.73 4.86 -15.46
C HIS A 261 9.68 4.71 -16.57
N PRO A 262 9.88 3.83 -17.57
CA PRO A 262 9.02 3.81 -18.74
C PRO A 262 7.61 3.29 -18.47
N GLN A 263 7.40 2.48 -17.42
CA GLN A 263 6.04 2.08 -17.00
C GLN A 263 5.28 3.21 -16.30
N HIS A 264 5.97 4.15 -15.62
CA HIS A 264 5.32 5.35 -15.06
C HIS A 264 4.87 6.27 -16.20
N ILE A 265 5.69 6.38 -17.26
CA ILE A 265 5.36 7.15 -18.47
C ILE A 265 4.07 6.61 -19.11
N ILE A 266 4.00 5.31 -19.41
CA ILE A 266 2.79 4.76 -20.07
C ILE A 266 1.57 4.74 -19.15
N ASN A 267 1.74 4.60 -17.83
CA ASN A 267 0.63 4.74 -16.88
C ASN A 267 0.02 6.15 -16.99
N THR A 268 0.86 7.18 -16.90
CA THR A 268 0.43 8.59 -16.96
C THR A 268 -0.11 8.96 -18.34
N GLU A 269 0.54 8.51 -19.41
CA GLU A 269 0.13 8.80 -20.79
C GLU A 269 -1.24 8.19 -21.13
N THR A 270 -1.48 6.94 -20.75
CA THR A 270 -2.78 6.29 -20.97
C THR A 270 -3.87 6.86 -20.08
N LEU A 271 -3.55 7.31 -18.87
CA LEU A 271 -4.47 8.04 -18.00
C LEU A 271 -4.92 9.37 -18.64
N MET A 272 -3.99 10.15 -19.20
CA MET A 272 -4.30 11.44 -19.83
C MET A 272 -5.33 11.30 -20.97
N ASP A 273 -5.19 10.26 -21.79
CA ASP A 273 -6.18 9.90 -22.81
C ASP A 273 -7.52 9.47 -22.18
N ALA A 274 -7.46 8.59 -21.17
CA ALA A 274 -8.64 8.05 -20.50
C ALA A 274 -9.50 9.12 -19.83
N LEU A 275 -8.91 10.20 -19.32
CA LEU A 275 -9.66 11.32 -18.71
C LEU A 275 -10.62 12.00 -19.68
N THR A 276 -10.29 12.03 -20.97
CA THR A 276 -11.19 12.56 -22.00
C THR A 276 -12.23 11.51 -22.40
N LEU A 277 -11.79 10.26 -22.58
CA LEU A 277 -12.61 9.17 -23.09
C LEU A 277 -13.62 8.63 -22.06
N ALA A 278 -13.33 8.75 -20.76
CA ALA A 278 -14.24 8.32 -19.70
C ALA A 278 -15.58 9.08 -19.74
N ALA A 279 -15.58 10.33 -20.22
CA ALA A 279 -16.77 11.16 -20.41
C ALA A 279 -17.48 10.91 -21.76
N ASP A 280 -16.88 10.18 -22.70
CA ASP A 280 -17.42 9.93 -24.04
C ASP A 280 -18.26 8.64 -24.07
N PRO A 281 -19.60 8.71 -24.22
CA PRO A 281 -20.46 7.53 -24.23
C PRO A 281 -20.25 6.61 -25.44
N THR A 282 -19.52 7.05 -26.47
CA THR A 282 -19.24 6.26 -27.67
C THR A 282 -17.94 5.45 -27.59
N TYR A 283 -17.07 5.75 -26.61
CA TYR A 283 -15.85 4.99 -26.36
C TYR A 283 -16.11 3.87 -25.34
N SER A 284 -15.75 2.64 -25.71
CA SER A 284 -15.99 1.41 -24.93
C SER A 284 -17.44 1.33 -24.44
N GLU A 285 -18.36 1.01 -25.35
CA GLU A 285 -19.81 0.94 -25.07
C GLU A 285 -20.15 -0.03 -23.92
N GLU A 286 -19.34 -1.08 -23.73
CA GLU A 286 -19.46 -2.04 -22.63
C GLU A 286 -19.24 -1.36 -21.27
N THR A 287 -18.11 -0.68 -21.07
CA THR A 287 -17.84 0.01 -19.80
C THR A 287 -18.82 1.17 -19.56
N ALA A 288 -19.30 1.83 -20.62
CA ALA A 288 -20.35 2.84 -20.51
C ALA A 288 -21.70 2.23 -20.09
N ALA A 289 -22.03 1.02 -20.55
CA ALA A 289 -23.23 0.31 -20.15
C ALA A 289 -23.16 -0.18 -18.69
N ASP A 290 -22.01 -0.69 -18.27
CA ASP A 290 -21.81 -1.26 -16.94
C ASP A 290 -21.73 -0.18 -15.84
N TYR A 291 -21.06 0.93 -16.12
CA TYR A 291 -20.73 1.94 -15.10
C TYR A 291 -21.24 3.36 -15.40
N GLY A 292 -21.72 3.60 -16.62
CA GLY A 292 -22.00 4.96 -17.12
C GLY A 292 -20.73 5.68 -17.56
N VAL A 293 -20.89 6.93 -18.00
CA VAL A 293 -19.75 7.82 -18.29
C VAL A 293 -19.39 8.64 -17.06
N TRP A 294 -18.14 9.06 -16.97
CA TRP A 294 -17.67 9.89 -15.88
C TRP A 294 -16.67 10.93 -16.35
N ASP A 295 -16.93 12.19 -15.98
CA ASP A 295 -16.01 13.30 -16.20
C ASP A 295 -15.33 13.67 -14.87
N VAL A 296 -14.06 13.29 -14.72
CA VAL A 296 -13.29 13.47 -13.47
C VAL A 296 -13.16 14.95 -13.12
N PRO A 297 -13.66 15.41 -11.96
CA PRO A 297 -13.62 16.81 -11.59
C PRO A 297 -12.23 17.41 -11.48
N LYS A 298 -11.25 16.71 -10.88
CA LYS A 298 -9.87 17.20 -10.75
C LYS A 298 -8.86 16.07 -10.94
N THR A 299 -7.77 16.36 -11.66
CA THR A 299 -6.64 15.44 -11.79
C THR A 299 -5.33 16.15 -11.51
N TYR A 300 -4.55 15.57 -10.60
CA TYR A 300 -3.21 16.01 -10.24
C TYR A 300 -2.18 15.00 -10.70
N LEU A 301 -1.10 15.51 -11.27
CA LEU A 301 0.06 14.71 -11.65
C LEU A 301 1.26 15.21 -10.85
N HIS A 302 2.02 14.28 -10.28
CA HIS A 302 3.25 14.61 -9.56
C HIS A 302 4.22 15.37 -10.46
N LEU A 303 4.88 16.40 -9.94
CA LEU A 303 5.83 17.27 -10.66
C LEU A 303 5.29 17.94 -11.94
N TYR A 304 3.96 18.00 -12.14
CA TYR A 304 3.39 18.62 -13.33
C TYR A 304 3.61 20.13 -13.34
N GLY A 305 3.99 20.65 -14.51
CA GLY A 305 4.55 21.99 -14.64
C GLY A 305 3.55 23.13 -14.48
N GLU A 306 2.27 22.89 -14.72
CA GLU A 306 1.20 23.90 -14.73
C GLU A 306 0.30 23.79 -13.50
N ASN A 307 -0.32 24.91 -13.10
CA ASN A 307 -1.20 25.00 -11.92
C ASN A 307 -0.63 24.31 -10.68
N ARG A 308 0.62 24.66 -10.36
CA ARG A 308 1.40 24.01 -9.32
C ARG A 308 0.82 24.25 -7.94
N ILE A 309 0.82 23.18 -7.14
CA ILE A 309 0.48 23.20 -5.73
C ILE A 309 1.59 22.53 -4.92
N THR A 310 1.67 22.86 -3.64
CA THR A 310 2.67 22.29 -2.73
C THR A 310 2.00 21.76 -1.47
N MET A 311 1.99 20.45 -1.31
CA MET A 311 1.30 19.79 -0.21
C MET A 311 2.15 19.80 1.06
N ASP A 312 1.51 20.08 2.19
CA ASP A 312 2.16 20.00 3.51
C ASP A 312 1.92 18.63 4.15
N TRP A 313 2.89 17.74 3.94
CA TRP A 313 2.96 16.38 4.50
C TRP A 313 3.69 16.30 5.84
N ASP A 314 4.17 17.44 6.36
CA ASP A 314 4.93 17.55 7.61
C ASP A 314 4.05 17.97 8.79
N ARG A 315 2.75 18.16 8.55
CA ARG A 315 1.77 18.42 9.61
C ARG A 315 1.51 17.15 10.44
N PRO A 316 1.40 17.25 11.78
CA PRO A 316 0.97 16.14 12.63
C PRO A 316 -0.45 15.68 12.30
N LEU A 317 -0.66 14.36 12.27
CA LEU A 317 -1.96 13.72 12.05
C LEU A 317 -2.48 13.15 13.37
N ALA A 318 -3.70 13.55 13.79
CA ALA A 318 -4.23 13.19 15.10
C ALA A 318 -4.50 11.67 15.19
N ARG A 319 -5.00 11.06 14.11
CA ARG A 319 -5.28 9.62 14.04
C ARG A 319 -4.03 8.78 14.26
N PHE A 320 -2.87 9.25 13.81
CA PHE A 320 -1.60 8.55 13.93
C PHE A 320 -0.78 9.00 15.15
N GLY A 321 -1.45 9.48 16.20
CA GLY A 321 -0.79 9.86 17.45
C GLY A 321 0.19 11.03 17.30
N GLY A 322 -0.04 11.91 16.33
CA GLY A 322 0.79 13.07 16.04
C GLY A 322 1.93 12.83 15.05
N LYS A 323 2.04 11.62 14.47
CA LYS A 323 2.96 11.38 13.35
C LYS A 323 2.56 12.19 12.13
N THR A 324 3.52 12.60 11.33
CA THR A 324 3.22 13.29 10.06
C THR A 324 2.87 12.31 8.94
N ALA A 325 2.30 12.81 7.85
CA ALA A 325 2.03 12.00 6.66
C ALA A 325 3.33 11.42 6.08
N TYR A 326 4.42 12.19 6.11
CA TYR A 326 5.77 11.72 5.77
C TYR A 326 6.23 10.55 6.65
N GLU A 327 6.11 10.68 7.97
CA GLU A 327 6.52 9.62 8.90
C GLU A 327 5.69 8.34 8.70
N MET A 328 4.39 8.48 8.42
CA MET A 328 3.53 7.35 8.11
C MET A 328 3.91 6.67 6.81
N SER A 329 4.20 7.41 5.74
CA SER A 329 4.69 6.81 4.50
C SER A 329 6.04 6.12 4.65
N LYS A 330 6.92 6.57 5.56
CA LYS A 330 8.14 5.80 5.92
C LYS A 330 7.81 4.46 6.57
N LEU A 331 6.79 4.41 7.43
CA LEU A 331 6.32 3.16 8.00
C LEU A 331 5.68 2.26 6.95
N GLY A 332 4.90 2.84 6.02
CA GLY A 332 4.39 2.13 4.84
C GLY A 332 5.51 1.52 4.01
N PHE A 333 6.51 2.31 3.61
CA PHE A 333 7.68 1.83 2.86
C PHE A 333 8.51 0.81 3.65
N ALA A 334 8.56 0.88 4.98
CA ALA A 334 9.25 -0.11 5.81
C ALA A 334 8.65 -1.53 5.66
N CYS A 335 7.40 -1.65 5.20
CA CYS A 335 6.80 -2.92 4.82
C CYS A 335 7.40 -3.51 3.53
N HIS A 336 7.93 -2.69 2.61
CA HIS A 336 8.52 -3.10 1.33
C HIS A 336 9.98 -3.54 1.46
N ARG A 337 10.23 -4.53 2.34
CA ARG A 337 11.57 -5.03 2.68
C ARG A 337 12.37 -5.44 1.45
N SER A 338 11.71 -6.06 0.47
CA SER A 338 12.31 -6.49 -0.78
C SER A 338 12.87 -5.33 -1.61
N GLN A 339 12.45 -4.08 -1.36
CA GLN A 339 12.85 -2.90 -2.11
C GLN A 339 13.88 -2.02 -1.37
N HIS A 340 14.24 -2.35 -0.13
CA HIS A 340 15.13 -1.51 0.69
C HIS A 340 16.56 -1.44 0.19
N TYR A 341 16.99 -2.38 -0.66
CA TYR A 341 18.32 -2.37 -1.29
C TYR A 341 18.49 -1.27 -2.36
N THR A 342 17.38 -0.70 -2.82
CA THR A 342 17.36 0.32 -3.87
C THR A 342 17.74 1.70 -3.31
N TRP A 343 17.99 2.66 -4.20
CA TRP A 343 18.28 4.04 -3.84
C TRP A 343 17.07 4.75 -3.17
N PHE A 344 15.87 4.17 -3.22
CA PHE A 344 14.66 4.73 -2.61
C PHE A 344 14.80 4.88 -1.09
N SER A 345 15.51 3.98 -0.41
CA SER A 345 15.76 4.08 1.03
C SER A 345 16.50 5.37 1.39
N ASP A 346 17.58 5.67 0.66
CA ASP A 346 18.39 6.88 0.85
C ASP A 346 17.66 8.13 0.34
N TRP A 347 16.85 8.02 -0.72
CA TRP A 347 16.02 9.12 -1.19
C TRP A 347 14.96 9.53 -0.16
N LEU A 348 14.23 8.55 0.39
CA LEU A 348 13.15 8.76 1.34
C LEU A 348 13.67 9.24 2.70
N SER A 349 14.77 8.65 3.18
CA SER A 349 15.28 8.89 4.53
C SER A 349 16.49 9.83 4.58
N GLY A 350 17.05 10.22 3.44
CA GLY A 350 18.30 10.95 3.37
C GLY A 350 19.52 10.09 3.73
N ALA A 351 20.71 10.57 3.38
CA ALA A 351 21.95 9.86 3.66
C ALA A 351 22.10 9.63 5.18
N ARG A 352 22.18 8.34 5.59
CA ARG A 352 22.21 7.91 7.00
C ARG A 352 20.92 8.21 7.79
N GLY A 353 19.78 8.38 7.11
CA GLY A 353 18.50 8.55 7.77
C GLY A 353 18.28 9.95 8.38
N ASN A 354 18.92 10.98 7.83
CA ASN A 354 18.90 12.33 8.39
C ASN A 354 17.66 13.17 8.03
N TYR A 355 16.81 12.72 7.10
CA TYR A 355 15.57 13.40 6.77
C TYR A 355 14.49 13.14 7.82
N THR A 356 13.85 14.22 8.24
CA THR A 356 12.80 14.24 9.26
C THR A 356 11.48 14.76 8.70
N LYS A 357 11.50 15.26 7.45
CA LYS A 357 10.38 15.92 6.79
C LYS A 357 10.32 15.54 5.31
N ALA A 358 9.12 15.51 4.74
CA ALA A 358 8.93 15.40 3.29
C ALA A 358 9.62 16.56 2.57
N THR A 359 9.59 17.76 3.16
CA THR A 359 10.26 18.94 2.61
C THR A 359 11.79 18.84 2.60
N ASP A 360 12.42 17.87 3.28
CA ASP A 360 13.86 17.61 3.16
C ASP A 360 14.21 16.98 1.80
N ILE A 361 13.25 16.30 1.15
CA ILE A 361 13.41 15.68 -0.17
C ILE A 361 13.31 16.74 -1.28
N LYS A 362 14.44 17.01 -1.95
CA LYS A 362 14.54 18.08 -2.96
C LYS A 362 14.43 17.62 -4.41
N LYS A 363 14.83 16.37 -4.70
CA LYS A 363 14.75 15.79 -6.04
C LYS A 363 13.55 14.87 -6.09
N TYR A 364 12.67 15.04 -7.08
CA TYR A 364 11.37 14.38 -7.15
C TYR A 364 10.54 14.66 -5.90
N SER A 365 10.42 15.93 -5.51
CA SER A 365 9.82 16.27 -4.22
C SER A 365 8.35 15.79 -4.16
N PRO A 366 8.00 14.91 -3.20
CA PRO A 366 6.64 14.36 -3.10
C PRO A 366 5.60 15.38 -2.64
N THR A 367 6.04 16.61 -2.37
CA THR A 367 5.16 17.73 -2.02
C THR A 367 4.65 18.46 -3.26
N GLU A 368 5.27 18.26 -4.43
CA GLU A 368 5.02 19.08 -5.62
C GLU A 368 4.11 18.37 -6.62
N TYR A 369 2.94 18.97 -6.87
CA TYR A 369 1.98 18.49 -7.88
C TYR A 369 1.55 19.65 -8.78
N GLY A 370 0.98 19.33 -9.93
CA GLY A 370 0.26 20.29 -10.76
C GLY A 370 -1.14 19.81 -11.09
N LEU A 371 -2.11 20.72 -11.09
CA LEU A 371 -3.47 20.46 -11.52
C LEU A 371 -3.51 20.38 -13.06
N TYR A 372 -3.50 19.14 -13.57
CA TYR A 372 -3.52 18.83 -14.99
C TYR A 372 -4.87 19.18 -15.64
N ARG A 373 -5.96 18.84 -14.96
CA ARG A 373 -7.33 19.02 -15.48
C ARG A 373 -8.29 19.35 -14.35
N THR A 374 -9.26 20.23 -14.64
CA THR A 374 -10.35 20.57 -13.71
C THR A 374 -11.64 20.90 -14.44
N THR A 375 -12.78 20.49 -13.88
CA THR A 375 -14.13 20.95 -14.28
C THR A 375 -14.74 21.92 -13.27
N VAL A 376 -14.07 22.13 -12.13
CA VAL A 376 -14.55 22.94 -11.00
C VAL A 376 -13.71 24.20 -10.74
N GLY A 377 -12.81 24.53 -11.66
CA GLY A 377 -11.92 25.69 -11.56
C GLY A 377 -10.55 25.35 -10.96
N ALA A 378 -9.63 26.31 -11.07
CA ALA A 378 -8.27 26.19 -10.57
C ALA A 378 -8.19 26.44 -9.06
N ASP A 379 -7.16 25.90 -8.44
CA ASP A 379 -6.87 26.11 -7.03
C ASP A 379 -6.32 27.53 -6.79
N THR A 380 -6.73 28.11 -5.67
CA THR A 380 -6.29 29.43 -5.22
C THR A 380 -5.27 29.32 -4.09
N GLY A 381 -5.24 28.19 -3.37
CA GLY A 381 -4.38 27.95 -2.21
C GLY A 381 -4.78 28.78 -0.99
N VAL A 382 -5.94 29.44 -1.01
CA VAL A 382 -6.45 30.23 0.12
C VAL A 382 -6.82 29.27 1.25
N GLY A 383 -6.06 29.33 2.35
CA GLY A 383 -6.24 28.42 3.49
C GLY A 383 -5.31 27.20 3.48
N GLY A 384 -4.42 27.11 2.50
CA GLY A 384 -3.52 25.96 2.29
C GLY A 384 -3.90 25.16 1.06
N TRP A 385 -2.92 24.47 0.47
CA TRP A 385 -3.15 23.62 -0.70
C TRP A 385 -3.87 22.32 -0.31
N ASP A 386 -4.90 21.98 -1.07
CA ASP A 386 -5.67 20.75 -0.91
C ASP A 386 -6.18 20.28 -2.28
N PHE A 387 -6.02 18.99 -2.61
CA PHE A 387 -6.58 18.41 -3.83
C PHE A 387 -8.09 18.61 -3.96
N PHE A 388 -8.81 18.73 -2.83
CA PHE A 388 -10.26 18.90 -2.79
C PHE A 388 -10.72 20.37 -2.76
N GLU A 389 -9.84 21.36 -2.97
CA GLU A 389 -10.28 22.75 -3.13
C GLU A 389 -11.35 22.86 -4.24
N ASN A 390 -12.41 23.63 -3.99
CA ASN A 390 -13.61 23.76 -4.84
C ASN A 390 -14.50 22.50 -4.95
N LEU A 391 -14.30 21.48 -4.12
CA LEU A 391 -15.15 20.30 -4.05
C LEU A 391 -15.79 20.15 -2.67
N THR A 392 -17.01 19.61 -2.64
CA THR A 392 -17.57 18.99 -1.44
C THR A 392 -17.29 17.50 -1.50
N VAL A 393 -16.71 16.93 -0.43
CA VAL A 393 -16.28 15.52 -0.41
C VAL A 393 -17.48 14.61 -0.15
N ARG A 394 -17.79 13.72 -1.11
CA ARG A 394 -19.01 12.90 -1.09
C ARG A 394 -19.13 12.05 0.16
N SER A 395 -18.05 11.42 0.61
CA SER A 395 -18.09 10.57 1.81
C SER A 395 -18.36 11.32 3.12
N THR A 396 -18.15 12.64 3.14
CA THR A 396 -18.36 13.48 4.32
C THR A 396 -19.75 14.11 4.37
N GLU A 397 -20.50 14.07 3.27
CA GLU A 397 -21.89 14.47 3.24
C GLU A 397 -22.70 13.42 4.01
N THR A 398 -23.16 13.77 5.21
CA THR A 398 -24.04 12.92 6.03
C THR A 398 -25.18 12.39 5.17
N SER A 399 -25.33 11.07 5.15
CA SER A 399 -26.46 10.38 4.52
C SER A 399 -27.78 10.80 5.20
N GLU A 400 -28.36 11.92 4.80
CA GLU A 400 -29.81 12.13 4.94
C GLU A 400 -30.50 11.23 3.90
N ILE A 401 -30.52 9.92 4.17
CA ILE A 401 -31.41 9.01 3.46
C ILE A 401 -32.80 9.27 4.01
N ASP A 402 -33.57 10.10 3.30
CA ASP A 402 -35.02 10.00 3.29
C ASP A 402 -35.38 8.55 2.92
N GLY A 403 -36.24 7.93 3.73
CA GLY A 403 -36.52 6.48 3.73
C GLY A 403 -37.32 5.99 2.53
N SER A 404 -36.95 6.37 1.31
CA SER A 404 -37.62 6.01 0.08
C SER A 404 -36.64 5.91 -1.10
N GLU A 405 -35.61 5.09 -0.98
CA GLU A 405 -35.05 4.43 -2.16
C GLU A 405 -34.86 2.94 -1.87
N THR A 406 -35.63 2.14 -2.60
CA THR A 406 -35.46 0.70 -2.67
C THR A 406 -34.06 0.39 -3.17
N VAL A 407 -33.26 -0.28 -2.34
CA VAL A 407 -31.99 -0.89 -2.72
C VAL A 407 -32.23 -1.72 -4.00
N PRO A 408 -31.63 -1.37 -5.15
CA PRO A 408 -31.61 -2.29 -6.27
C PRO A 408 -30.77 -3.48 -5.83
N SER A 409 -31.33 -4.69 -5.96
CA SER A 409 -30.59 -5.93 -5.86
C SER A 409 -29.48 -5.92 -6.93
N VAL A 410 -28.27 -5.51 -6.54
CA VAL A 410 -27.07 -5.72 -7.35
C VAL A 410 -26.85 -7.23 -7.39
N GLY A 411 -27.17 -7.83 -8.54
CA GLY A 411 -26.80 -9.21 -8.83
C GLY A 411 -25.29 -9.38 -8.70
N PRO A 412 -24.79 -10.60 -8.47
CA PRO A 412 -23.37 -10.83 -8.27
C PRO A 412 -22.56 -10.20 -9.41
N VAL A 413 -21.65 -9.28 -9.04
CA VAL A 413 -20.60 -8.78 -9.92
C VAL A 413 -19.89 -10.01 -10.49
N ARG A 414 -19.93 -10.14 -11.81
CA ARG A 414 -19.30 -11.22 -12.53
C ARG A 414 -17.81 -10.92 -12.56
N VAL A 415 -17.06 -11.45 -11.60
CA VAL A 415 -15.61 -11.60 -11.79
C VAL A 415 -15.48 -12.55 -13.00
N PRO A 416 -14.86 -12.14 -14.12
CA PRO A 416 -14.67 -13.04 -15.24
C PRO A 416 -13.91 -14.27 -14.73
N ALA A 417 -14.44 -15.46 -15.05
CA ALA A 417 -13.75 -16.70 -14.77
C ALA A 417 -12.37 -16.65 -15.46
N ARG A 418 -11.31 -16.69 -14.66
CA ARG A 418 -9.95 -16.79 -15.17
C ARG A 418 -9.73 -18.24 -15.61
N ASP A 419 -9.53 -18.45 -16.90
CA ASP A 419 -8.96 -19.69 -17.39
C ASP A 419 -7.51 -19.77 -16.89
N THR A 420 -7.29 -20.55 -15.83
CA THR A 420 -5.95 -20.89 -15.35
C THR A 420 -5.31 -21.87 -16.34
N ALA A 421 -4.62 -21.34 -17.35
CA ALA A 421 -3.56 -22.11 -18.00
C ALA A 421 -2.34 -22.11 -17.05
N PRO A 422 -1.70 -23.26 -16.80
CA PRO A 422 -0.53 -23.30 -15.95
C PRO A 422 0.59 -22.44 -16.56
N ALA A 423 1.12 -21.50 -15.77
CA ALA A 423 2.34 -20.82 -16.13
C ALA A 423 3.46 -21.86 -16.18
N THR A 424 4.00 -22.10 -17.37
CA THR A 424 5.21 -22.88 -17.54
C THR A 424 6.37 -22.07 -16.95
N GLU A 425 7.09 -22.63 -15.97
CA GLU A 425 8.28 -22.00 -15.41
C GLU A 425 9.30 -21.70 -16.52
N PRO A 426 9.78 -20.45 -16.66
CA PRO A 426 11.02 -20.18 -17.34
C PRO A 426 12.18 -20.43 -16.36
N ASP A 427 12.95 -21.48 -16.62
CA ASP A 427 14.26 -21.73 -16.02
C ASP A 427 15.21 -20.59 -16.42
N SER A 428 15.33 -19.59 -15.55
CA SER A 428 16.48 -18.67 -15.52
C SER A 428 16.48 -17.90 -14.20
N THR A 429 17.40 -18.23 -13.30
CA THR A 429 17.83 -17.33 -12.22
C THR A 429 18.34 -16.01 -12.83
N PRO A 430 17.72 -14.85 -12.57
CA PRO A 430 18.32 -13.58 -12.89
C PRO A 430 19.39 -13.30 -11.83
N THR A 431 20.63 -13.14 -12.27
CA THR A 431 21.65 -12.50 -11.44
C THR A 431 21.32 -11.01 -11.43
N THR A 432 20.83 -10.51 -10.30
CA THR A 432 20.56 -9.08 -10.08
C THR A 432 21.88 -8.34 -9.94
N GLU A 433 22.32 -7.68 -11.02
CA GLU A 433 23.30 -6.60 -10.90
C GLU A 433 22.61 -5.31 -10.44
N PRO A 434 23.26 -4.49 -9.59
CA PRO A 434 22.67 -3.26 -9.07
C PRO A 434 22.43 -2.25 -10.21
N VAL A 435 21.24 -1.66 -10.22
CA VAL A 435 20.90 -0.50 -11.06
C VAL A 435 21.84 0.66 -10.67
N PRO A 436 22.50 1.33 -11.62
CA PRO A 436 23.37 2.46 -11.30
C PRO A 436 22.55 3.62 -10.71
N ASP A 437 23.07 4.17 -9.61
CA ASP A 437 22.50 5.30 -8.88
C ASP A 437 22.40 6.54 -9.78
N PRO A 438 21.20 7.07 -10.08
CA PRO A 438 21.04 8.32 -10.83
C PRO A 438 21.46 9.57 -10.03
N MET A 439 21.93 9.43 -8.79
CA MET A 439 22.47 10.50 -7.94
C MET A 439 23.99 10.67 -8.09
N THR A 440 24.67 9.76 -8.79
CA THR A 440 26.08 9.93 -9.18
C THR A 440 26.21 10.17 -10.67
N ASP A 441 26.07 11.42 -11.09
CA ASP A 441 27.05 11.96 -12.04
C ASP A 441 27.22 13.48 -11.91
N GLY A 442 28.49 13.87 -11.97
CA GLY A 442 28.97 15.21 -11.70
C GLY A 442 29.06 16.11 -12.94
N GLN A 443 29.27 17.38 -12.62
CA GLN A 443 29.76 18.46 -13.48
C GLN A 443 30.31 18.04 -14.84
N THR A 444 29.53 18.30 -15.89
CA THR A 444 30.07 18.57 -17.23
C THR A 444 29.52 19.90 -17.70
N THR A 445 30.44 20.86 -17.85
CA THR A 445 30.21 22.14 -18.51
C THR A 445 29.90 21.91 -19.99
N ALA A 446 28.69 22.25 -20.41
CA ALA A 446 28.38 22.51 -21.81
C ALA A 446 27.46 23.75 -21.86
N ALA A 447 28.09 24.93 -21.88
CA ALA A 447 27.45 26.14 -22.33
C ALA A 447 28.04 26.46 -23.71
N GLU A 448 27.20 26.44 -24.75
CA GLU A 448 27.31 27.17 -26.02
C GLU A 448 26.18 26.66 -26.96
N THR A 449 25.38 27.43 -27.69
CA THR A 449 25.04 28.87 -27.72
C THR A 449 23.90 29.03 -28.74
N LEU A 450 22.93 29.92 -28.47
CA LEU A 450 22.11 30.58 -29.51
C LEU A 450 22.93 31.75 -30.11
N PRO A 451 22.75 32.13 -31.39
CA PRO A 451 23.70 33.00 -32.07
C PRO A 451 23.38 34.50 -31.85
N THR A 452 24.41 35.29 -31.54
CA THR A 452 24.38 36.76 -31.75
C THR A 452 25.75 37.30 -32.18
N ALA A 453 25.73 37.97 -33.33
CA ALA A 453 26.48 39.13 -33.80
C ALA A 453 27.95 39.36 -33.36
N ASP A 454 28.80 39.46 -34.38
CA ASP A 454 30.19 39.89 -34.39
C ASP A 454 30.43 41.26 -33.73
N THR A 455 31.47 41.38 -32.91
CA THR A 455 32.46 42.47 -32.96
C THR A 455 33.72 42.15 -32.13
N GLU A 456 34.80 42.84 -32.48
CA GLU A 456 36.20 42.45 -32.37
C GLU A 456 36.90 42.66 -31.00
N SER A 457 37.80 41.71 -30.70
CA SER A 457 39.22 41.85 -30.28
C SER A 457 39.69 42.38 -28.90
N GLU A 458 40.79 41.72 -28.47
CA GLU A 458 41.92 42.14 -27.61
C GLU A 458 41.98 41.73 -26.11
N THR A 459 42.57 40.52 -25.91
CA THR A 459 43.83 40.20 -25.20
C THR A 459 44.18 40.69 -23.77
N ALA A 460 44.54 39.68 -22.94
CA ALA A 460 45.79 39.52 -22.14
C ALA A 460 45.74 39.57 -20.59
N GLY A 461 46.46 38.60 -19.97
CA GLY A 461 47.12 38.69 -18.64
C GLY A 461 46.50 37.82 -17.52
N THR A 462 46.82 36.53 -17.31
CA THR A 462 48.01 35.89 -16.65
C THR A 462 48.07 35.95 -15.11
N SER A 463 48.40 34.77 -14.52
CA SER A 463 49.03 34.48 -13.18
C SER A 463 48.15 34.54 -11.92
N ASP A 464 48.39 33.80 -10.83
CA ASP A 464 49.15 32.58 -10.48
C ASP A 464 48.80 32.27 -8.99
N ASN A 465 49.13 31.05 -8.57
CA ASN A 465 48.98 30.33 -7.30
C ASN A 465 49.05 31.07 -5.95
N GLY A 466 48.47 30.41 -4.92
CA GLY A 466 48.85 30.60 -3.52
C GLY A 466 48.20 29.65 -2.52
N THR A 467 48.90 28.57 -2.17
CA THR A 467 48.56 27.54 -1.15
C THR A 467 48.96 27.96 0.28
N LYS A 468 48.26 27.39 1.29
CA LYS A 468 48.63 27.06 2.72
C LYS A 468 47.48 27.45 3.66
N GLY A 469 47.05 26.72 4.69
CA GLY A 469 47.57 25.58 5.45
C GLY A 469 47.31 25.83 6.96
N GLY A 470 46.85 24.82 7.72
CA GLY A 470 46.77 24.84 9.21
C GLY A 470 45.57 24.04 9.77
N THR A 471 45.74 22.76 10.15
CA THR A 471 46.05 22.19 11.49
C THR A 471 44.94 22.28 12.55
N ALA A 472 44.55 21.09 13.03
CA ALA A 472 43.55 20.76 14.07
C ALA A 472 43.94 21.22 15.50
N PRO A 473 43.06 21.05 16.51
CA PRO A 473 43.09 19.78 17.27
C PRO A 473 41.73 19.28 17.81
N ALA A 474 41.73 18.00 18.23
CA ALA A 474 40.63 17.31 18.89
C ALA A 474 40.75 17.36 20.43
N THR A 475 39.60 17.49 21.12
CA THR A 475 39.33 17.07 22.50
C THR A 475 37.84 16.74 22.54
N GLY A 476 37.33 15.58 22.93
CA GLY A 476 37.69 14.82 24.12
C GLY A 476 36.55 14.86 25.15
N ASP A 477 35.28 14.73 24.74
CA ASP A 477 34.17 14.52 25.71
C ASP A 477 32.92 13.78 25.16
N GLU A 478 32.86 13.41 23.88
CA GLU A 478 31.64 12.80 23.30
C GLU A 478 31.54 11.27 23.49
N ARG A 479 32.58 10.60 23.98
CA ARG A 479 32.56 9.13 24.16
C ARG A 479 31.87 8.67 25.45
N LYS A 480 31.61 9.56 26.41
CA LYS A 480 30.90 9.20 27.65
C LYS A 480 29.38 9.29 27.50
N THR A 481 28.88 10.21 26.67
CA THR A 481 27.43 10.37 26.44
C THR A 481 26.88 9.27 25.54
N ALA A 482 27.64 8.81 24.54
CA ALA A 482 27.26 7.67 23.69
C ALA A 482 27.24 6.34 24.45
N ALA A 483 28.16 6.13 25.42
CA ALA A 483 28.20 4.91 26.21
C ALA A 483 27.02 4.80 27.20
N VAL A 484 26.54 5.92 27.73
CA VAL A 484 25.35 5.95 28.61
C VAL A 484 24.06 5.72 27.83
N PHE A 485 23.97 6.20 26.59
CA PHE A 485 22.80 5.98 25.71
C PHE A 485 22.70 4.53 25.20
N VAL A 486 23.82 3.92 24.81
CA VAL A 486 23.85 2.51 24.40
C VAL A 486 23.59 1.58 25.59
N ALA A 487 24.06 1.91 26.80
CA ALA A 487 23.75 1.15 28.00
C ALA A 487 22.25 1.23 28.38
N ALA A 488 21.61 2.39 28.23
CA ALA A 488 20.18 2.55 28.50
C ALA A 488 19.30 1.75 27.53
N ILE A 489 19.64 1.74 26.23
CA ILE A 489 18.93 0.95 25.21
C ILE A 489 19.12 -0.55 25.46
N MET A 490 20.35 -0.98 25.80
CA MET A 490 20.61 -2.39 26.13
C MET A 490 19.91 -2.85 27.41
N ILE A 491 19.76 -1.99 28.43
CA ILE A 491 19.01 -2.30 29.66
C ILE A 491 17.51 -2.44 29.39
N VAL A 492 16.93 -1.63 28.50
CA VAL A 492 15.52 -1.73 28.09
C VAL A 492 15.28 -3.00 27.27
N SER A 493 16.18 -3.35 26.35
CA SER A 493 16.07 -4.59 25.56
C SER A 493 16.29 -5.85 26.42
N LEU A 494 17.19 -5.82 27.40
CA LEU A 494 17.37 -6.92 28.36
C LEU A 494 16.20 -7.05 29.34
N ALA A 495 15.56 -5.94 29.74
CA ALA A 495 14.36 -5.98 30.57
C ALA A 495 13.15 -6.54 29.80
N ALA A 496 12.98 -6.20 28.52
CA ALA A 496 11.93 -6.75 27.66
C ALA A 496 12.13 -8.26 27.39
N ALA A 497 13.38 -8.68 27.12
CA ALA A 497 13.71 -10.09 26.95
C ALA A 497 13.59 -10.89 28.27
N ALA A 498 13.97 -10.31 29.41
CA ALA A 498 13.81 -10.93 30.72
C ALA A 498 12.33 -11.01 31.15
N TYR A 499 11.49 -10.03 30.77
CA TYR A 499 10.05 -10.07 30.98
C TYR A 499 9.39 -11.17 30.12
N ALA A 500 9.75 -11.27 28.84
CA ALA A 500 9.29 -12.34 27.96
C ALA A 500 9.74 -13.74 28.44
N ALA A 501 10.96 -13.85 28.99
CA ALA A 501 11.47 -15.09 29.57
C ALA A 501 10.86 -15.43 30.94
N ALA A 502 10.54 -14.44 31.78
CA ALA A 502 9.85 -14.64 33.06
C ALA A 502 8.38 -15.06 32.86
N VAL A 503 7.73 -14.54 31.81
CA VAL A 503 6.38 -14.97 31.40
C VAL A 503 6.41 -16.40 30.84
N ARG A 504 7.45 -16.79 30.08
CA ARG A 504 7.65 -18.18 29.61
C ARG A 504 8.00 -19.19 30.70
N THR A 505 8.71 -18.78 31.76
CA THR A 505 9.14 -19.69 32.85
C THR A 505 8.14 -19.78 34.01
N GLY A 506 7.18 -18.86 34.11
CA GLY A 506 6.16 -18.82 35.17
C GLY A 506 5.04 -19.87 35.10
N LYS A 507 4.88 -20.60 33.99
CA LYS A 507 3.80 -21.60 33.81
C LYS A 507 4.19 -23.06 34.07
N SER A 508 5.42 -23.40 34.47
CA SER A 508 5.82 -24.79 34.79
C SER A 508 6.00 -25.12 36.29
N GLY A 509 5.28 -24.41 37.18
CA GLY A 509 5.45 -24.53 38.63
C GLY A 509 4.18 -24.81 39.43
N LYS A 510 3.51 -25.95 39.23
CA LYS A 510 2.66 -26.56 40.29
C LYS A 510 2.94 -28.06 40.40
N ALA A 511 3.93 -28.39 41.23
CA ALA A 511 4.05 -29.69 41.85
C ALA A 511 3.23 -29.72 43.14
N ASN A 512 2.44 -30.80 43.29
CA ASN A 512 1.97 -31.47 44.50
C ASN A 512 2.05 -30.73 45.84
N ASN A 513 0.89 -30.55 46.49
CA ASN A 513 0.79 -30.86 47.91
C ASN A 513 -0.66 -31.19 48.35
N ARG A 514 -0.82 -32.45 48.78
CA ARG A 514 -1.96 -33.14 49.42
C ARG A 514 -3.18 -33.52 48.59
#